data_AF-A0A2A4U3T8-F1
#
_entry.id   AF-A0A2A4U3T8-F1
#
_cell.length_a   1.000
_cell.length_b   1.000
_cell.length_c   1.000
_cell.angle_alpha   90.00
_cell.angle_beta   90.00
_cell.angle_gamma   90.00
#
_symmetry.space_group_name_H-M   'P 1'
#
loop_
_entity.id
_entity.type
_entity.pdbx_description
1 polymer ?
#
loop_
_entity_poly.entity_id
_entity_poly.type
_entity_poly.pdbx_seq_one_letter_code
_entity_poly.pdbx_strand_id
1 'polypeptide(L)'
;MIRFALLAAIVCSAPAYAADARRPSMESLFLDYSKTQLGPLKDKDSKTKYLYTIQLEKSRLTHKLLRVVYENAYDLYKDGDFDGSRELTAKILSMDPGFQDAAILHRASVELNGTSKPMISGRKLVEGRFDEGLSLYRQGRLVEASQRWEEASKLAPGNLKARYWLKKVRGELADEHYRRGQKAYRQHRLRDSLDQWYAALVLNPRYPRLMGVISKAEAELRRQEANSKLQQALNFYGQGKTQDSLKLLDDVLRIEPGEEKAQKLIAEIRLEIAKQHVAEGRKLYRGRKYTSAIKQWGTAVEFGYDPRRANVLIARARNQMRKEAEAKRQAKIAAERERERKEEEARLAEEERIRKEEEDRLAAEEAERTLEAEPPEDIPDPEPSNEENKRRAIKHWNSGIIYFQKGDYAKSRDEWLLCKQFDSTNADCQTGLQRLDSTYGGL
;
A
#
# COMPACT_ATOMS: atom_id res chain seq x y z
N MET A 1 20.49 89.59 48.99
CA MET A 1 19.25 89.19 49.70
C MET A 1 18.16 88.98 48.66
N ILE A 2 17.68 87.75 48.50
CA ILE A 2 16.29 87.30 48.21
C ILE A 2 16.36 85.78 48.06
N ARG A 3 15.46 85.09 48.76
CA ARG A 3 15.29 83.63 48.88
C ARG A 3 14.18 83.13 47.93
N PHE A 4 14.09 81.80 47.85
CA PHE A 4 13.03 80.89 47.36
C PHE A 4 13.21 80.40 45.90
N ALA A 5 13.59 79.14 45.65
CA ALA A 5 13.03 77.81 45.97
C ALA A 5 12.11 77.30 44.84
N LEU A 6 12.46 76.16 44.22
CA LEU A 6 11.59 75.21 43.50
C LEU A 6 12.51 74.24 42.72
N LEU A 7 12.30 72.93 42.57
CA LEU A 7 11.50 71.93 43.25
C LEU A 7 12.03 70.60 42.66
N ALA A 8 12.57 69.71 43.48
CA ALA A 8 13.00 68.38 43.03
C ALA A 8 11.78 67.45 43.02
N ALA A 9 11.39 66.99 41.84
CA ALA A 9 10.36 65.96 41.68
C ALA A 9 11.04 64.62 41.39
N ILE A 10 11.01 63.76 42.40
CA ILE A 10 11.27 62.32 42.33
C ILE A 10 10.14 61.69 41.51
N VAL A 11 10.47 61.12 40.35
CA VAL A 11 9.53 60.25 39.62
C VAL A 11 9.91 58.80 39.91
N CYS A 12 8.97 58.11 40.54
CA CYS A 12 8.99 56.70 40.86
C CYS A 12 9.23 55.83 39.62
N SER A 13 10.05 54.81 39.83
CA SER A 13 10.23 53.63 39.00
C SER A 13 8.93 52.81 38.90
N ALA A 14 8.43 52.64 37.69
CA ALA A 14 7.56 51.53 37.32
C ALA A 14 8.30 50.70 36.25
N PRO A 15 8.46 49.38 36.43
CA PRO A 15 9.02 48.55 35.37
C PRO A 15 7.96 48.41 34.29
N ALA A 16 8.18 49.08 33.15
CA ALA A 16 7.45 48.79 31.94
C ALA A 16 7.82 47.37 31.48
N TYR A 17 6.94 46.41 31.77
CA TYR A 17 6.88 45.15 31.04
C TYR A 17 6.47 45.50 29.60
N ALA A 18 7.46 45.89 28.79
CA ALA A 18 7.31 45.90 27.35
C ALA A 18 7.27 44.43 26.92
N ALA A 19 6.06 43.92 26.68
CA ALA A 19 5.87 42.71 25.91
C ALA A 19 6.56 42.95 24.56
N ASP A 20 7.73 42.33 24.40
CA ASP A 20 8.44 42.23 23.14
C ASP A 20 7.60 41.33 22.22
N ALA A 21 6.54 41.91 21.66
CA ALA A 21 5.79 41.34 20.57
C ALA A 21 6.75 41.31 19.37
N ARG A 22 7.59 40.27 19.34
CA ARG A 22 8.44 39.93 18.21
C ARG A 22 7.56 40.02 16.98
N ARG A 23 7.82 41.02 16.14
CA ARG A 23 7.21 41.13 14.82
C ARG A 23 7.40 39.76 14.16
N PRO A 24 6.33 39.12 13.66
CA PRO A 24 6.46 37.79 13.08
C PRO A 24 7.54 37.83 12.01
N SER A 25 8.59 37.04 12.19
CA SER A 25 9.60 36.87 11.15
C SER A 25 8.91 36.21 9.95
N MET A 26 9.40 36.45 8.73
CA MET A 26 8.81 35.79 7.56
C MET A 26 8.74 34.26 7.76
N GLU A 27 9.72 33.67 8.45
CA GLU A 27 9.72 32.26 8.85
C GLU A 27 8.52 31.85 9.72
N SER A 28 8.06 32.69 10.65
CA SER A 28 6.89 32.37 11.47
C SER A 28 5.58 32.49 10.67
N LEU A 29 5.49 33.44 9.74
CA LEU A 29 4.37 33.54 8.80
C LEU A 29 4.35 32.37 7.79
N PHE A 30 5.51 31.86 7.38
CA PHE A 30 5.63 30.67 6.52
C PHE A 30 5.28 29.36 7.25
N LEU A 31 5.61 29.25 8.55
CA LEU A 31 5.24 28.10 9.38
C LEU A 31 3.72 28.00 9.59
N ASP A 32 3.00 29.12 9.66
CA ASP A 32 1.53 29.09 9.78
C ASP A 32 0.81 28.77 8.47
N TYR A 33 1.42 29.09 7.32
CA TYR A 33 0.87 28.66 6.02
C TYR A 33 1.00 27.14 5.81
N SER A 34 2.04 26.50 6.38
CA SER A 34 2.20 25.04 6.36
C SER A 34 1.12 24.30 7.17
N LYS A 35 0.54 24.98 8.17
CA LYS A 35 -0.49 24.40 9.06
C LYS A 35 -1.90 24.58 8.56
N THR A 36 -2.13 25.47 7.60
CA THR A 36 -3.48 25.89 7.23
C THR A 36 -4.09 25.19 6.02
N GLN A 37 -3.35 24.41 5.20
CA GLN A 37 -4.01 23.71 4.08
C GLN A 37 -3.59 22.28 3.69
N LEU A 38 -2.50 21.66 4.14
CA LEU A 38 -2.16 20.32 3.66
C LEU A 38 -1.60 19.43 4.77
N GLY A 39 -2.23 18.26 4.96
CA GLY A 39 -1.77 17.21 5.87
C GLY A 39 -0.36 16.71 5.55
N PRO A 40 0.20 15.81 6.39
CA PRO A 40 1.60 15.42 6.32
C PRO A 40 1.97 14.85 4.94
N LEU A 41 2.78 15.60 4.19
CA LEU A 41 3.30 15.23 2.87
C LEU A 41 4.17 13.96 3.01
N LYS A 42 3.54 12.80 2.86
CA LYS A 42 4.19 11.48 2.95
C LYS A 42 5.12 11.16 1.77
N ASP A 43 5.01 11.91 0.67
CA ASP A 43 5.68 11.59 -0.59
C ASP A 43 6.87 12.53 -0.91
N LYS A 44 7.99 11.97 -1.35
CA LYS A 44 9.27 12.68 -1.61
C LYS A 44 9.10 13.72 -2.71
N ASP A 45 8.32 13.40 -3.75
CA ASP A 45 8.02 14.31 -4.86
C ASP A 45 7.17 15.51 -4.42
N SER A 46 6.28 15.31 -3.45
CA SER A 46 5.43 16.38 -2.92
C SER A 46 6.22 17.37 -2.06
N LYS A 47 7.23 16.89 -1.31
CA LYS A 47 8.17 17.76 -0.58
C LYS A 47 9.06 18.56 -1.53
N THR A 48 9.56 17.95 -2.60
CA THR A 48 10.37 18.65 -3.61
C THR A 48 9.55 19.71 -4.35
N LYS A 49 8.30 19.39 -4.73
CA LYS A 49 7.37 20.38 -5.31
C LYS A 49 7.11 21.54 -4.36
N TYR A 50 6.89 21.26 -3.07
CA TYR A 50 6.67 22.30 -2.05
C TYR A 50 7.89 23.22 -1.84
N LEU A 51 9.09 22.64 -1.72
CA LEU A 51 10.34 23.42 -1.61
C LEU A 51 10.56 24.30 -2.83
N TYR A 52 10.29 23.76 -4.03
CA TYR A 52 10.36 24.52 -5.27
C TYR A 52 9.35 25.69 -5.27
N THR A 53 8.11 25.47 -4.81
CA THR A 53 7.13 26.56 -4.70
C THR A 53 7.54 27.64 -3.70
N ILE A 54 8.13 27.27 -2.56
CA ILE A 54 8.66 28.27 -1.60
C ILE A 54 9.79 29.06 -2.23
N GLN A 55 10.72 28.39 -2.92
CA GLN A 55 11.84 29.06 -3.58
C GLN A 55 11.35 30.03 -4.66
N LEU A 56 10.34 29.63 -5.44
CA LEU A 56 9.70 30.50 -6.43
C LEU A 56 9.05 31.72 -5.78
N GLU A 57 8.24 31.54 -4.74
CA GLU A 57 7.58 32.67 -4.06
C GLU A 57 8.60 33.59 -3.37
N LYS A 58 9.66 33.03 -2.78
CA LYS A 58 10.79 33.81 -2.27
C LYS A 58 11.42 34.65 -3.39
N SER A 59 11.75 34.03 -4.53
CA SER A 59 12.35 34.74 -5.67
C SER A 59 11.44 35.83 -6.23
N ARG A 60 10.13 35.60 -6.23
CA ARG A 60 9.11 36.55 -6.68
C ARG A 60 9.00 37.75 -5.74
N LEU A 61 8.97 37.50 -4.43
CA LEU A 61 8.95 38.55 -3.41
C LEU A 61 10.24 39.36 -3.42
N THR A 62 11.40 38.71 -3.54
CA THR A 62 12.69 39.41 -3.68
C THR A 62 12.71 40.25 -4.94
N HIS A 63 12.31 39.72 -6.09
CA HIS A 63 12.28 40.51 -7.33
C HIS A 63 11.33 41.71 -7.24
N LYS A 64 10.15 41.55 -6.62
CA LYS A 64 9.21 42.66 -6.37
C LYS A 64 9.82 43.73 -5.46
N LEU A 65 10.50 43.33 -4.39
CA LEU A 65 11.19 44.24 -3.48
C LEU A 65 12.32 44.98 -4.20
N LEU A 66 13.18 44.25 -4.94
CA LEU A 66 14.29 44.82 -5.70
C LEU A 66 13.79 45.84 -6.72
N ARG A 67 12.64 45.61 -7.34
CA ARG A 67 12.02 46.59 -8.23
C ARG A 67 11.66 47.90 -7.52
N VAL A 68 11.10 47.84 -6.31
CA VAL A 68 10.81 49.05 -5.53
C VAL A 68 12.10 49.80 -5.18
N VAL A 69 13.14 49.08 -4.76
CA VAL A 69 14.45 49.70 -4.48
C VAL A 69 15.06 50.30 -5.74
N TYR A 70 14.85 49.67 -6.91
CA TYR A 70 15.28 50.19 -8.20
C TYR A 70 14.57 51.49 -8.58
N GLU A 71 13.25 51.58 -8.41
CA GLU A 71 12.54 52.84 -8.69
C GLU A 71 13.07 53.99 -7.82
N ASN A 72 13.34 53.73 -6.53
CA ASN A 72 13.96 54.73 -5.65
C ASN A 72 15.36 55.16 -6.15
N ALA A 73 16.18 54.20 -6.59
CA ALA A 73 17.50 54.50 -7.17
C ALA A 73 17.37 55.32 -8.47
N TYR A 74 16.36 55.02 -9.28
CA TYR A 74 16.09 55.73 -10.53
C TYR A 74 15.61 57.16 -10.30
N ASP A 75 14.84 57.41 -9.24
CA ASP A 75 14.43 58.76 -8.88
C ASP A 75 15.62 59.60 -8.36
N LEU A 76 16.50 59.03 -7.53
CA LEU A 76 17.76 59.68 -7.15
C LEU A 76 18.63 60.02 -8.38
N TYR A 77 18.68 59.11 -9.36
CA TYR A 77 19.38 59.35 -10.63
C TYR A 77 18.77 60.54 -11.41
N LYS A 78 17.45 60.68 -11.44
CA LYS A 78 16.78 61.82 -12.09
C LYS A 78 17.05 63.14 -11.37
N ASP A 79 17.06 63.09 -10.04
CA ASP A 79 17.34 64.25 -9.20
C ASP A 79 18.81 64.70 -9.28
N GLY A 80 19.67 63.86 -9.86
CA GLY A 80 21.10 64.12 -10.07
C GLY A 80 21.97 63.64 -8.92
N ASP A 81 21.41 62.95 -7.93
CA ASP A 81 22.15 62.26 -6.87
C ASP A 81 22.67 60.91 -7.38
N PHE A 82 23.81 60.98 -8.08
CA PHE A 82 24.45 59.80 -8.65
C PHE A 82 25.12 58.91 -7.60
N ASP A 83 25.57 59.47 -6.48
CA ASP A 83 26.18 58.70 -5.39
C ASP A 83 25.12 57.84 -4.68
N GLY A 84 23.98 58.43 -4.32
CA GLY A 84 22.85 57.70 -3.73
C GLY A 84 22.29 56.62 -4.68
N SER A 85 22.13 56.96 -5.97
CA SER A 85 21.73 55.97 -7.00
C SER A 85 22.75 54.83 -7.13
N ARG A 86 24.05 55.13 -7.12
CA ARG A 86 25.12 54.11 -7.20
C ARG A 86 25.08 53.16 -6.00
N GLU A 87 24.91 53.67 -4.79
CA GLU A 87 24.86 52.84 -3.58
C GLU A 87 23.67 51.90 -3.57
N LEU A 88 22.47 52.41 -3.91
CA LEU A 88 21.26 51.58 -3.98
C LEU A 88 21.36 50.53 -5.10
N THR A 89 21.88 50.89 -6.27
CA THR A 89 22.06 49.95 -7.37
C THR A 89 23.13 48.90 -7.06
N ALA A 90 24.24 49.25 -6.40
CA ALA A 90 25.24 48.29 -5.93
C ALA A 90 24.63 47.28 -4.94
N LYS A 91 23.74 47.74 -4.07
CA LYS A 91 23.00 46.87 -3.13
C LYS A 91 22.00 45.95 -3.85
N ILE A 92 21.37 46.40 -4.93
CA ILE A 92 20.53 45.55 -5.78
C ILE A 92 21.39 44.45 -6.42
N LEU A 93 22.53 44.83 -7.00
CA LEU A 93 23.42 43.89 -7.70
C LEU A 93 24.11 42.88 -6.78
N SER A 94 24.31 43.20 -5.49
CA SER A 94 24.82 42.24 -4.52
C SER A 94 23.78 41.18 -4.12
N MET A 95 22.49 41.51 -4.21
CA MET A 95 21.39 40.57 -3.97
C MET A 95 21.00 39.78 -5.23
N ASP A 96 20.99 40.45 -6.39
CA ASP A 96 20.70 39.85 -7.69
C ASP A 96 21.67 40.40 -8.75
N PRO A 97 22.79 39.70 -9.01
CA PRO A 97 23.74 40.08 -10.05
C PRO A 97 23.13 40.08 -11.46
N GLY A 98 21.98 39.42 -11.66
CA GLY A 98 21.27 39.33 -12.94
C GLY A 98 20.32 40.50 -13.21
N PHE A 99 20.16 41.44 -12.27
CA PHE A 99 19.23 42.56 -12.41
C PHE A 99 19.77 43.60 -13.43
N GLN A 100 19.49 43.38 -14.72
CA GLN A 100 20.04 44.15 -15.84
C GLN A 100 19.77 45.66 -15.73
N ASP A 101 18.56 46.05 -15.35
CA ASP A 101 18.16 47.46 -15.28
C ASP A 101 18.99 48.24 -14.24
N ALA A 102 19.30 47.62 -13.11
CA ALA A 102 20.14 48.17 -12.05
C ALA A 102 21.62 48.18 -12.47
N ALA A 103 22.08 47.18 -13.23
CA ALA A 103 23.45 47.16 -13.77
C ALA A 103 23.70 48.29 -14.77
N ILE A 104 22.71 48.61 -15.61
CA ILE A 104 22.76 49.73 -16.55
C ILE A 104 22.77 51.05 -15.78
N LEU A 105 21.84 51.20 -14.81
CA LEU A 105 21.74 52.41 -14.01
C LEU A 105 23.00 52.65 -13.16
N HIS A 106 23.55 51.60 -12.54
CA HIS A 106 24.80 51.66 -11.78
C HIS A 106 25.96 52.17 -12.64
N ARG A 107 26.17 51.61 -13.84
CA ARG A 107 27.22 52.05 -14.76
C ARG A 107 27.04 53.52 -15.15
N ALA A 108 25.82 53.94 -15.46
CA ALA A 108 25.53 55.33 -15.77
C ALA A 108 25.76 56.27 -14.57
N SER A 109 25.39 55.87 -13.36
CA SER A 109 25.66 56.64 -12.13
C SER A 109 27.16 56.79 -11.86
N VAL A 110 27.96 55.76 -12.11
CA VAL A 110 29.43 55.83 -11.98
C VAL A 110 30.03 56.80 -13.00
N GLU A 111 29.59 56.75 -14.26
CA GLU A 111 30.10 57.62 -15.33
C GLU A 111 29.73 59.10 -15.15
N LEU A 112 28.58 59.37 -14.50
CA LEU A 112 28.10 60.73 -14.27
C LEU A 112 28.54 61.31 -12.91
N ASN A 113 29.17 60.50 -12.06
CA ASN A 113 29.59 60.93 -10.74
C ASN A 113 30.65 62.06 -10.83
N GLY A 114 30.52 63.08 -9.99
CA GLY A 114 31.42 64.24 -10.00
C GLY A 114 31.19 65.24 -11.14
N THR A 115 30.11 65.10 -11.93
CA THR A 115 29.79 66.08 -12.98
C THR A 115 29.09 67.32 -12.42
N SER A 116 29.54 68.52 -12.82
CA SER A 116 29.00 69.80 -12.33
C SER A 116 27.58 70.11 -12.83
N LYS A 117 27.11 69.47 -13.92
CA LYS A 117 25.78 69.68 -14.51
C LYS A 117 25.05 68.35 -14.77
N PRO A 118 24.46 67.73 -13.74
CA PRO A 118 23.86 66.39 -13.81
C PRO A 118 22.89 66.17 -14.98
N MET A 119 21.94 67.09 -15.21
CA MET A 119 20.94 66.94 -16.27
C MET A 119 21.52 67.02 -17.69
N ILE A 120 22.51 67.90 -17.92
CA ILE A 120 23.12 68.05 -19.25
C ILE A 120 24.06 66.87 -19.52
N SER A 121 24.84 66.45 -18.54
CA SER A 121 25.70 65.28 -18.63
C SER A 121 24.89 64.00 -18.87
N GLY A 122 23.76 63.83 -18.18
CA GLY A 122 22.85 62.70 -18.40
C GLY A 122 22.24 62.67 -19.80
N ARG A 123 21.78 63.81 -20.33
CA ARG A 123 21.31 63.90 -21.72
C ARG A 123 22.41 63.57 -22.72
N LYS A 124 23.61 64.15 -22.54
CA LYS A 124 24.77 63.89 -23.40
C LYS A 124 25.20 62.42 -23.36
N LEU A 125 25.12 61.77 -22.20
CA LEU A 125 25.40 60.33 -22.07
C LEU A 125 24.39 59.50 -22.88
N VAL A 126 23.09 59.78 -22.73
CA VAL A 126 22.03 59.08 -23.49
C VAL A 126 22.17 59.31 -24.99
N GLU A 127 22.50 60.54 -25.41
CA GLU A 127 22.79 60.87 -26.82
C GLU A 127 24.03 60.13 -27.33
N GLY A 128 25.11 60.10 -26.55
CA GLY A 128 26.32 59.35 -26.89
C GLY A 128 26.05 57.86 -27.07
N ARG A 129 25.30 57.24 -26.15
CA ARG A 129 24.88 55.82 -26.27
C ARG A 129 24.00 55.59 -27.50
N PHE A 130 23.14 56.55 -27.83
CA PHE A 130 22.31 56.49 -29.02
C PHE A 130 23.14 56.56 -30.32
N ASP A 131 24.13 57.46 -30.39
CA ASP A 131 25.02 57.63 -31.53
C ASP A 131 25.99 56.45 -31.70
N GLU A 132 26.49 55.89 -30.59
CA GLU A 132 27.23 54.61 -30.58
C GLU A 132 26.38 53.49 -31.18
N GLY A 133 25.11 53.39 -30.79
CA GLY A 133 24.16 52.42 -31.35
C GLY A 133 23.99 52.60 -32.87
N LEU A 134 23.88 53.84 -33.35
CA LEU A 134 23.82 54.13 -34.79
C LEU A 134 25.11 53.74 -35.53
N SER A 135 26.27 54.00 -34.94
CA SER A 135 27.56 53.62 -35.51
C SER A 135 27.68 52.09 -35.62
N LEU A 136 27.35 51.36 -34.56
CA LEU A 136 27.35 49.89 -34.54
C LEU A 136 26.35 49.30 -35.54
N TYR A 137 25.18 49.93 -35.69
CA TYR A 137 24.19 49.52 -36.67
C TYR A 137 24.69 49.69 -38.11
N ARG A 138 25.36 50.81 -38.43
CA ARG A 138 25.99 51.01 -39.74
C ARG A 138 27.10 49.98 -40.02
N GLN A 139 27.76 49.49 -38.99
CA GLN A 139 28.75 48.40 -39.08
C GLN A 139 28.10 47.00 -39.18
N GLY A 140 26.77 46.89 -39.12
CA GLY A 140 26.05 45.62 -39.14
C GLY A 140 26.06 44.84 -37.81
N ARG A 141 26.60 45.43 -36.73
CA ARG A 141 26.68 44.81 -35.39
C ARG A 141 25.36 44.98 -34.65
N LEU A 142 24.31 44.31 -35.16
CA LEU A 142 22.93 44.49 -34.70
C LEU A 142 22.72 44.18 -33.20
N VAL A 143 23.37 43.14 -32.68
CA VAL A 143 23.24 42.74 -31.27
C VAL A 143 23.76 43.84 -30.35
N GLU A 144 24.96 44.36 -30.62
CA GLU A 144 25.57 45.41 -29.82
C GLU A 144 24.84 46.75 -29.98
N ALA A 145 24.39 47.07 -31.19
CA ALA A 145 23.55 48.23 -31.44
C ALA A 145 22.25 48.16 -30.60
N SER A 146 21.62 46.98 -30.52
CA SER A 146 20.43 46.77 -29.70
C SER A 146 20.70 46.98 -28.21
N GLN A 147 21.87 46.55 -27.71
CA GLN A 147 22.28 46.76 -26.32
C GLN A 147 22.44 48.25 -26.01
N ARG A 148 23.10 49.02 -26.89
CA ARG A 148 23.29 50.46 -26.69
C ARG A 148 21.99 51.25 -26.70
N TRP A 149 21.05 50.89 -27.58
CA TRP A 149 19.72 51.52 -27.56
C TRP A 149 18.83 51.04 -26.43
N GLU A 150 19.02 49.83 -25.94
CA GLU A 150 18.37 49.35 -24.71
C GLU A 150 18.87 50.13 -23.49
N GLU A 151 20.18 50.33 -23.36
CA GLU A 151 20.78 51.21 -22.34
C GLU A 151 20.18 52.62 -22.42
N ALA A 152 20.17 53.24 -23.61
CA ALA A 152 19.60 54.56 -23.82
C ALA A 152 18.09 54.63 -23.50
N SER A 153 17.32 53.59 -23.85
CA SER A 153 15.88 53.51 -23.57
C SER A 153 15.56 53.29 -22.08
N LYS A 154 16.45 52.63 -21.33
CA LYS A 154 16.30 52.39 -19.90
C LYS A 154 16.67 53.62 -19.08
N LEU A 155 17.75 54.30 -19.45
CA LEU A 155 18.17 55.55 -18.81
C LEU A 155 17.17 56.68 -19.08
N ALA A 156 16.63 56.76 -20.31
CA ALA A 156 15.63 57.74 -20.71
C ALA A 156 14.40 57.08 -21.38
N PRO A 157 13.39 56.64 -20.61
CA PRO A 157 12.15 56.03 -21.13
C PRO A 157 11.36 56.93 -22.10
N GLY A 158 11.53 58.25 -21.99
CA GLY A 158 10.93 59.25 -22.88
C GLY A 158 11.65 59.40 -24.24
N ASN A 159 12.80 58.76 -24.44
CA ASN A 159 13.54 58.85 -25.71
C ASN A 159 12.88 58.00 -26.80
N LEU A 160 11.96 58.62 -27.55
CA LEU A 160 11.22 57.98 -28.64
C LEU A 160 12.15 57.46 -29.75
N LYS A 161 13.29 58.13 -30.00
CA LYS A 161 14.25 57.71 -31.03
C LYS A 161 14.92 56.39 -30.63
N ALA A 162 15.45 56.29 -29.41
CA ALA A 162 16.08 55.06 -28.91
C ALA A 162 15.09 53.87 -28.94
N ARG A 163 13.85 54.10 -28.50
CA ARG A 163 12.79 53.07 -28.55
C ARG A 163 12.45 52.62 -29.96
N TYR A 164 12.36 53.57 -30.90
CA TYR A 164 12.09 53.28 -32.31
C TYR A 164 13.19 52.41 -32.91
N TRP A 165 14.46 52.81 -32.75
CA TRP A 165 15.61 52.06 -33.29
C TRP A 165 15.79 50.70 -32.61
N LEU A 166 15.59 50.60 -31.30
CA LEU A 166 15.57 49.33 -30.59
C LEU A 166 14.50 48.38 -31.14
N LYS A 167 13.28 48.87 -31.35
CA LYS A 167 12.20 48.06 -31.94
C LYS A 167 12.55 47.62 -33.36
N LYS A 168 13.11 48.51 -34.18
CA LYS A 168 13.52 48.21 -35.55
C LYS A 168 14.56 47.09 -35.59
N VAL A 169 15.61 47.20 -34.78
CA VAL A 169 16.70 46.20 -34.76
C VAL A 169 16.30 44.89 -34.12
N ARG A 170 15.43 44.90 -33.11
CA ARG A 170 14.81 43.64 -32.64
C ARG A 170 13.99 42.96 -33.73
N GLY A 171 13.31 43.72 -34.59
CA GLY A 171 12.65 43.19 -35.78
C GLY A 171 13.61 42.55 -36.77
N GLU A 172 14.70 43.22 -37.11
CA GLU A 172 15.73 42.70 -38.02
C GLU A 172 16.44 41.45 -37.47
N LEU A 173 16.76 41.44 -36.17
CA LEU A 173 17.30 40.27 -35.49
C LEU A 173 16.29 39.11 -35.48
N ALA A 174 15.01 39.39 -35.23
CA ALA A 174 13.97 38.36 -35.30
C ALA A 174 13.83 37.78 -36.72
N ASP A 175 13.94 38.61 -37.77
CA ASP A 175 13.96 38.15 -39.16
C ASP A 175 15.15 37.23 -39.45
N GLU A 176 16.33 37.57 -38.94
CA GLU A 176 17.54 36.75 -39.09
C GLU A 176 17.38 35.39 -38.39
N HIS A 177 16.90 35.38 -37.14
CA HIS A 177 16.58 34.16 -36.42
C HIS A 177 15.51 33.33 -37.14
N TYR A 178 14.49 33.98 -37.71
CA TYR A 178 13.48 33.31 -38.50
C TYR A 178 14.05 32.62 -39.74
N ARG A 179 14.93 33.30 -40.50
CA ARG A 179 15.64 32.73 -41.67
C ARG A 179 16.53 31.55 -41.27
N ARG A 180 17.27 31.67 -40.17
CA ARG A 180 18.10 30.57 -39.63
C ARG A 180 17.26 29.36 -39.24
N GLY A 181 16.15 29.60 -38.56
CA GLY A 181 15.18 28.56 -38.22
C GLY A 181 14.62 27.88 -39.46
N GLN A 182 14.22 28.64 -40.49
CA GLN A 182 13.78 28.04 -41.77
C GLN A 182 14.87 27.18 -42.42
N LYS A 183 16.14 27.61 -42.40
CA LYS A 183 17.25 26.83 -42.93
C LYS A 183 17.44 25.52 -42.15
N ALA A 184 17.36 25.56 -40.83
CA ALA A 184 17.43 24.38 -39.98
C ALA A 184 16.25 23.43 -40.20
N TYR A 185 15.04 23.98 -40.35
CA TYR A 185 13.81 23.23 -40.66
C TYR A 185 13.92 22.46 -41.99
N ARG A 186 14.42 23.11 -43.05
CA ARG A 186 14.67 22.46 -44.34
C ARG A 186 15.72 21.34 -44.27
N GLN A 187 16.58 21.38 -43.26
CA GLN A 187 17.59 20.35 -42.99
C GLN A 187 17.08 19.27 -42.02
N HIS A 188 15.77 19.27 -41.69
CA HIS A 188 15.14 18.38 -40.71
C HIS A 188 15.73 18.48 -39.29
N ARG A 189 16.44 19.57 -38.98
CA ARG A 189 16.93 19.86 -37.62
C ARG A 189 15.85 20.61 -36.86
N LEU A 190 14.81 19.88 -36.44
CA LEU A 190 13.61 20.45 -35.84
C LEU A 190 13.88 21.18 -34.51
N ARG A 191 14.74 20.63 -33.65
CA ARG A 191 15.13 21.26 -32.38
C ARG A 191 15.84 22.60 -32.62
N ASP A 192 16.91 22.59 -33.42
CA ASP A 192 17.63 23.82 -33.80
C ASP A 192 16.70 24.87 -34.43
N SER A 193 15.74 24.42 -35.25
CA SER A 193 14.75 25.30 -35.85
C SER A 193 13.86 25.98 -34.81
N LEU A 194 13.34 25.21 -33.86
CA LEU A 194 12.51 25.71 -32.78
C LEU A 194 13.29 26.69 -31.90
N ASP A 195 14.54 26.40 -31.56
CA ASP A 195 15.38 27.30 -30.76
C ASP A 195 15.54 28.67 -31.42
N GLN A 196 15.80 28.69 -32.74
CA GLN A 196 15.91 29.94 -33.50
C GLN A 196 14.56 30.67 -33.58
N TRP A 197 13.45 29.96 -33.77
CA TRP A 197 12.13 30.59 -33.79
C TRP A 197 11.68 31.10 -32.43
N TYR A 198 12.05 30.43 -31.34
CA TYR A 198 11.83 30.93 -29.99
C TYR A 198 12.64 32.19 -29.71
N ALA A 199 13.90 32.25 -30.14
CA ALA A 199 14.70 33.47 -30.08
C ALA A 199 14.03 34.63 -30.86
N ALA A 200 13.50 34.36 -32.05
CA ALA A 200 12.75 35.35 -32.82
C ALA A 200 11.49 35.84 -32.09
N LEU A 201 10.77 34.94 -31.41
CA LEU A 201 9.57 35.27 -30.65
C LEU A 201 9.88 36.14 -29.41
N VAL A 202 11.00 35.88 -28.72
CA VAL A 202 11.46 36.71 -27.60
C VAL A 202 11.78 38.12 -28.06
N LEU A 203 12.44 38.27 -29.21
CA LEU A 203 12.80 39.56 -29.79
C LEU A 203 11.57 40.32 -30.31
N ASN A 204 10.62 39.62 -30.93
CA ASN A 204 9.36 40.18 -31.43
C ASN A 204 8.17 39.27 -31.10
N PRO A 205 7.47 39.52 -29.98
CA PRO A 205 6.32 38.70 -29.57
C PRO A 205 5.13 38.71 -30.55
N ARG A 206 5.08 39.70 -31.46
CA ARG A 206 4.05 39.83 -32.49
C ARG A 206 4.56 39.47 -33.89
N TYR A 207 5.61 38.65 -33.98
CA TYR A 207 6.16 38.23 -35.27
C TYR A 207 5.09 37.48 -36.11
N PRO A 208 4.78 37.95 -37.33
CA PRO A 208 3.73 37.33 -38.15
C PRO A 208 4.03 35.88 -38.49
N ARG A 209 3.03 35.00 -38.41
CA ARG A 209 3.10 33.59 -38.85
C ARG A 209 4.10 32.70 -38.07
N LEU A 210 4.83 33.22 -37.09
CA LEU A 210 5.81 32.46 -36.31
C LEU A 210 5.16 31.36 -35.47
N MET A 211 4.06 31.69 -34.79
CA MET A 211 3.32 30.74 -33.94
C MET A 211 2.85 29.50 -34.71
N GLY A 212 2.32 29.70 -35.93
CA GLY A 212 1.87 28.58 -36.76
C GLY A 212 3.02 27.69 -37.24
N VAL A 213 4.19 28.29 -37.51
CA VAL A 213 5.38 27.57 -37.94
C VAL A 213 6.02 26.79 -36.78
N ILE A 214 6.09 27.40 -35.58
CA ILE A 214 6.51 26.73 -34.34
C ILE A 214 5.59 25.54 -34.06
N SER A 215 4.28 25.76 -34.02
CA SER A 215 3.30 24.70 -33.70
C SER A 215 3.41 23.49 -34.64
N LYS A 216 3.65 23.73 -35.94
CA LYS A 216 3.89 22.66 -36.93
C LYS A 216 5.16 21.87 -36.62
N ALA A 217 6.29 22.56 -36.40
CA ALA A 217 7.54 21.88 -36.09
C ALA A 217 7.52 21.16 -34.73
N GLU A 218 6.78 21.67 -33.74
CA GLU A 218 6.58 20.97 -32.47
C GLU A 218 5.76 19.70 -32.65
N ALA A 219 4.71 19.74 -33.46
CA ALA A 219 3.93 18.55 -33.79
C ALA A 219 4.79 17.50 -34.52
N GLU A 220 5.62 17.94 -35.47
CA GLU A 220 6.57 17.06 -36.17
C GLU A 220 7.64 16.48 -35.24
N LEU A 221 8.19 17.30 -34.32
CA LEU A 221 9.18 16.83 -33.35
C LEU A 221 8.57 15.81 -32.40
N ARG A 222 7.35 16.05 -31.89
CA ARG A 222 6.62 15.08 -31.06
C ARG A 222 6.38 13.77 -31.80
N ARG A 223 5.96 13.83 -33.06
CA ARG A 223 5.80 12.64 -33.92
C ARG A 223 7.12 11.90 -34.13
N GLN A 224 8.22 12.62 -34.35
CA GLN A 224 9.54 12.00 -34.52
C GLN A 224 9.99 11.27 -33.24
N GLU A 225 9.78 11.89 -32.07
CA GLU A 225 10.10 11.30 -30.77
C GLU A 225 9.21 10.09 -30.48
N ALA A 226 7.91 10.18 -30.75
CA ALA A 226 6.97 9.08 -30.65
C ALA A 226 7.36 7.91 -31.58
N ASN A 227 7.69 8.19 -32.84
CA ASN A 227 8.13 7.17 -33.81
C ASN A 227 9.45 6.50 -33.39
N SER A 228 10.42 7.25 -32.88
CA SER A 228 11.68 6.69 -32.37
C SER A 228 11.43 5.74 -31.19
N LYS A 229 10.58 6.13 -30.23
CA LYS A 229 10.20 5.27 -29.11
C LYS A 229 9.41 4.05 -29.56
N LEU A 230 8.53 4.19 -30.56
CA LEU A 230 7.79 3.09 -31.15
C LEU A 230 8.75 2.07 -31.80
N GLN A 231 9.76 2.53 -32.54
CA GLN A 231 10.79 1.66 -33.11
C GLN A 231 11.60 0.93 -32.02
N GLN A 232 11.95 1.62 -30.94
CA GLN A 232 12.63 1.00 -29.80
C GLN A 232 11.74 -0.06 -29.13
N ALA A 233 10.45 0.23 -28.94
CA ALA A 233 9.49 -0.73 -28.42
C ALA A 233 9.40 -1.98 -29.31
N LEU A 234 9.33 -1.81 -30.63
CA LEU A 234 9.33 -2.92 -31.59
C LEU A 234 10.61 -3.78 -31.49
N ASN A 235 11.78 -3.16 -31.28
CA ASN A 235 13.02 -3.90 -31.07
C ASN A 235 12.98 -4.69 -29.75
N PHE A 236 12.51 -4.08 -28.65
CA PHE A 236 12.33 -4.79 -27.38
C PHE A 236 11.33 -5.94 -27.49
N TYR A 237 10.25 -5.75 -28.25
CA TYR A 237 9.29 -6.81 -28.55
C TYR A 237 9.94 -7.96 -29.32
N GLY A 238 10.73 -7.66 -30.36
CA GLY A 238 11.51 -8.66 -31.11
C GLY A 238 12.53 -9.42 -30.26
N GLN A 239 13.03 -8.82 -29.17
CA GLN A 239 13.90 -9.48 -28.18
C GLN A 239 13.13 -10.29 -27.12
N GLY A 240 11.80 -10.33 -27.17
CA GLY A 240 10.96 -10.98 -26.16
C GLY A 240 10.81 -10.19 -24.85
N LYS A 241 11.34 -8.96 -24.76
CA LYS A 241 11.23 -8.08 -23.59
C LYS A 241 9.91 -7.31 -23.61
N THR A 242 8.82 -8.04 -23.41
CA THR A 242 7.44 -7.53 -23.54
C THR A 242 7.10 -6.44 -22.53
N GLN A 243 7.63 -6.49 -21.30
CA GLN A 243 7.38 -5.48 -20.27
C GLN A 243 8.02 -4.13 -20.61
N ASP A 244 9.26 -4.12 -21.09
CA ASP A 244 9.96 -2.89 -21.47
C ASP A 244 9.36 -2.29 -22.73
N SER A 245 8.93 -3.14 -23.67
CA SER A 245 8.14 -2.73 -24.83
C SER A 245 6.84 -2.03 -24.40
N LEU A 246 6.07 -2.59 -23.45
CA LEU A 246 4.84 -1.95 -22.97
C LEU A 246 5.09 -0.57 -22.36
N LYS A 247 6.12 -0.42 -21.52
CA LYS A 247 6.47 0.88 -20.92
C LYS A 247 6.77 1.93 -21.99
N LEU A 248 7.53 1.56 -23.02
CA LEU A 248 7.84 2.47 -24.13
C LEU A 248 6.61 2.83 -24.95
N LEU A 249 5.70 1.88 -25.17
CA LEU A 249 4.44 2.14 -25.89
C LEU A 249 3.48 3.02 -25.09
N ASP A 250 3.41 2.85 -23.77
CA ASP A 250 2.65 3.75 -22.89
C ASP A 250 3.24 5.18 -22.97
N ASP A 251 4.57 5.30 -23.05
CA ASP A 251 5.28 6.56 -23.28
C ASP A 251 4.97 7.18 -24.64
N VAL A 252 4.79 6.37 -25.69
CA VAL A 252 4.36 6.83 -27.03
C VAL A 252 2.95 7.42 -26.94
N LEU A 253 2.02 6.72 -26.30
CA LEU A 253 0.65 7.21 -26.11
C LEU A 253 0.57 8.44 -25.22
N ARG A 254 1.52 8.65 -24.31
CA ARG A 254 1.63 9.89 -23.53
C ARG A 254 2.04 11.09 -24.39
N ILE A 255 2.84 10.87 -25.45
CA ILE A 255 3.26 11.91 -26.40
C ILE A 255 2.17 12.16 -27.45
N GLU A 256 1.63 11.09 -28.03
CA GLU A 256 0.60 11.11 -29.06
C GLU A 256 -0.52 10.11 -28.73
N PRO A 257 -1.57 10.56 -28.00
CA PRO A 257 -2.66 9.67 -27.55
C PRO A 257 -3.44 8.97 -28.68
N GLY A 258 -3.36 9.51 -29.90
CA GLY A 258 -4.04 8.99 -31.09
C GLY A 258 -3.21 8.02 -31.95
N GLU A 259 -2.02 7.61 -31.52
CA GLU A 259 -1.17 6.72 -32.33
C GLU A 259 -1.74 5.28 -32.39
N GLU A 260 -2.47 4.97 -33.46
CA GLU A 260 -3.16 3.69 -33.63
C GLU A 260 -2.22 2.49 -33.61
N LYS A 261 -1.00 2.61 -34.17
CA LYS A 261 -0.05 1.49 -34.23
C LYS A 261 0.40 1.08 -32.83
N ALA A 262 0.66 2.07 -31.97
CA ALA A 262 1.04 1.83 -30.58
C ALA A 262 -0.11 1.17 -29.81
N GLN A 263 -1.36 1.63 -30.00
CA GLN A 263 -2.53 1.02 -29.36
C GLN A 263 -2.73 -0.45 -29.76
N LYS A 264 -2.65 -0.75 -31.07
CA LYS A 264 -2.77 -2.12 -31.60
C LYS A 264 -1.67 -3.02 -31.02
N LEU A 265 -0.42 -2.55 -31.03
CA LEU A 265 0.70 -3.32 -30.51
C LEU A 265 0.60 -3.55 -28.99
N ILE A 266 0.14 -2.56 -28.21
CA ILE A 266 -0.14 -2.75 -26.78
C ILE A 266 -1.19 -3.85 -26.59
N ALA A 267 -2.28 -3.83 -27.34
CA ALA A 267 -3.33 -4.83 -27.23
C ALA A 267 -2.83 -6.25 -27.55
N GLU A 268 -2.02 -6.39 -28.60
CA GLU A 268 -1.38 -7.65 -28.98
C GLU A 268 -0.44 -8.18 -27.89
N ILE A 269 0.47 -7.34 -27.39
CA ILE A 269 1.43 -7.70 -26.34
C ILE A 269 0.70 -8.07 -25.04
N ARG A 270 -0.32 -7.29 -24.65
CA ARG A 270 -1.13 -7.57 -23.46
C ARG A 270 -1.84 -8.92 -23.60
N LEU A 271 -2.42 -9.21 -24.76
CA LEU A 271 -3.07 -10.50 -25.02
C LEU A 271 -2.09 -11.67 -24.97
N GLU A 272 -0.86 -11.49 -25.47
CA GLU A 272 0.20 -12.51 -25.41
C GLU A 272 0.61 -12.80 -23.96
N ILE A 273 0.88 -11.75 -23.18
CA ILE A 273 1.18 -11.86 -21.73
C ILE A 273 0.02 -12.54 -21.01
N ALA A 274 -1.21 -12.18 -21.33
CA ALA A 274 -2.39 -12.78 -20.72
C ALA A 274 -2.49 -14.29 -21.03
N LYS A 275 -2.21 -14.70 -22.27
CA LYS A 275 -2.15 -16.13 -22.66
C LYS A 275 -1.06 -16.89 -21.89
N GLN A 276 0.11 -16.29 -21.69
CA GLN A 276 1.19 -16.88 -20.89
C GLN A 276 0.73 -17.12 -19.45
N HIS A 277 0.15 -16.12 -18.79
CA HIS A 277 -0.39 -16.26 -17.44
C HIS A 277 -1.52 -17.31 -17.34
N VAL A 278 -2.37 -17.43 -18.37
CA VAL A 278 -3.38 -18.49 -18.42
C VAL A 278 -2.73 -19.87 -18.50
N ALA A 279 -1.69 -20.04 -19.31
CA ALA A 279 -0.95 -21.29 -19.45
C ALA A 279 -0.24 -21.67 -18.15
N GLU A 280 0.42 -20.71 -17.48
CA GLU A 280 1.02 -20.90 -16.17
C GLU A 280 -0.01 -21.25 -15.09
N GLY A 281 -1.15 -20.56 -15.07
CA GLY A 281 -2.26 -20.87 -14.17
C GLY A 281 -2.79 -22.29 -14.38
N ARG A 282 -2.87 -22.77 -15.63
CA ARG A 282 -3.20 -24.17 -15.93
C ARG A 282 -2.14 -25.16 -15.44
N LYS A 283 -0.86 -24.82 -15.55
CA LYS A 283 0.26 -25.65 -15.02
C LYS A 283 0.19 -25.74 -13.49
N LEU A 284 -0.06 -24.62 -12.80
CA LEU A 284 -0.22 -24.57 -11.35
C LEU A 284 -1.47 -25.33 -10.87
N TYR A 285 -2.56 -25.24 -11.62
CA TYR A 285 -3.77 -26.01 -11.38
C TYR A 285 -3.50 -27.52 -11.45
N ARG A 286 -2.76 -28.00 -12.46
CA ARG A 286 -2.34 -29.40 -12.55
C ARG A 286 -1.46 -29.81 -11.37
N GLY A 287 -0.60 -28.89 -10.90
CA GLY A 287 0.22 -29.08 -9.70
C GLY A 287 -0.53 -28.94 -8.36
N ARG A 288 -1.88 -28.91 -8.36
CA ARG A 288 -2.74 -28.72 -7.18
C ARG A 288 -2.50 -27.42 -6.39
N LYS A 289 -1.80 -26.45 -6.97
CA LYS A 289 -1.55 -25.13 -6.38
C LYS A 289 -2.66 -24.17 -6.79
N TYR A 290 -3.87 -24.40 -6.28
CA TYR A 290 -5.09 -23.69 -6.72
C TYR A 290 -5.06 -22.19 -6.42
N THR A 291 -4.52 -21.77 -5.28
CA THR A 291 -4.44 -20.34 -4.90
C THR A 291 -3.56 -19.55 -5.87
N SER A 292 -2.38 -20.08 -6.20
CA SER A 292 -1.48 -19.49 -7.18
C SER A 292 -2.08 -19.50 -8.59
N ALA A 293 -2.80 -20.56 -8.98
CA ALA A 293 -3.49 -20.63 -10.26
C ALA A 293 -4.57 -19.55 -10.40
N ILE A 294 -5.37 -19.33 -9.34
CA ILE A 294 -6.39 -18.27 -9.31
C ILE A 294 -5.76 -16.89 -9.46
N LYS A 295 -4.62 -16.64 -8.79
CA LYS A 295 -3.89 -15.37 -8.92
C LYS A 295 -3.43 -15.13 -10.36
N GLN A 296 -2.86 -16.14 -11.01
CA GLN A 296 -2.39 -16.02 -12.41
C GLN A 296 -3.53 -15.82 -13.40
N TRP A 297 -4.70 -16.41 -13.17
CA TRP A 297 -5.88 -16.12 -14.01
C TRP A 297 -6.46 -14.73 -13.75
N GLY A 298 -6.33 -14.21 -12.52
CA GLY A 298 -6.68 -12.82 -12.20
C GLY A 298 -5.78 -11.83 -12.93
N THR A 299 -4.47 -12.01 -12.87
CA THR A 299 -3.52 -11.15 -13.60
C THR A 299 -3.75 -11.22 -15.12
N ALA A 300 -4.09 -12.39 -15.67
CA ALA A 300 -4.45 -12.50 -17.09
C ALA A 300 -5.63 -11.59 -17.49
N VAL A 301 -6.63 -11.41 -16.62
CA VAL A 301 -7.77 -10.51 -16.88
C VAL A 301 -7.32 -9.05 -16.90
N GLU A 302 -6.40 -8.65 -16.03
CA GLU A 302 -5.83 -7.29 -16.03
C GLU A 302 -5.13 -6.96 -17.37
N PHE A 303 -4.51 -7.97 -17.99
CA PHE A 303 -3.89 -7.87 -19.32
C PHE A 303 -4.88 -8.11 -20.48
N GLY A 304 -6.19 -8.05 -20.26
CA GLY A 304 -7.19 -8.07 -21.33
C GLY A 304 -7.65 -9.45 -21.80
N TYR A 305 -7.40 -10.52 -21.03
CA TYR A 305 -8.04 -11.81 -21.27
C TYR A 305 -9.54 -11.77 -20.95
N ASP A 306 -10.33 -12.56 -21.70
CA ASP A 306 -11.79 -12.66 -21.51
C ASP A 306 -12.16 -12.99 -20.05
N PRO A 307 -12.80 -12.05 -19.32
CA PRO A 307 -13.18 -12.25 -17.92
C PRO A 307 -14.10 -13.45 -17.72
N ARG A 308 -14.99 -13.73 -18.68
CA ARG A 308 -15.94 -14.86 -18.56
C ARG A 308 -15.19 -16.18 -18.55
N ARG A 309 -14.24 -16.36 -19.46
CA ARG A 309 -13.41 -17.57 -19.54
C ARG A 309 -12.52 -17.72 -18.31
N ALA A 310 -11.93 -16.63 -17.81
CA ALA A 310 -11.13 -16.67 -16.59
C ALA A 310 -11.99 -17.07 -15.37
N ASN A 311 -13.19 -16.50 -15.24
CA ASN A 311 -14.10 -16.79 -14.15
C ASN A 311 -14.51 -18.26 -14.10
N VAL A 312 -14.73 -18.91 -15.26
CA VAL A 312 -15.02 -20.35 -15.33
C VAL A 312 -13.83 -21.18 -14.79
N LEU A 313 -12.60 -20.81 -15.14
CA LEU A 313 -11.40 -21.48 -14.64
C LEU A 313 -11.24 -21.29 -13.12
N ILE A 314 -11.41 -20.05 -12.65
CA ILE A 314 -11.33 -19.69 -11.22
C ILE A 314 -12.39 -20.45 -10.41
N ALA A 315 -13.65 -20.49 -10.90
CA ALA A 315 -14.73 -21.22 -10.25
C ALA A 315 -14.42 -22.72 -10.16
N ARG A 316 -13.88 -23.31 -11.23
CA ARG A 316 -13.44 -24.72 -11.24
C ARG A 316 -12.35 -24.98 -10.19
N ALA A 317 -11.35 -24.12 -10.09
CA ALA A 317 -10.30 -24.25 -9.07
C ALA A 317 -10.82 -24.07 -7.64
N ARG A 318 -11.73 -23.12 -7.41
CA ARG A 318 -12.37 -22.95 -6.09
C ARG A 318 -13.17 -24.17 -5.68
N ASN A 319 -13.95 -24.75 -6.61
CA ASN A 319 -14.73 -25.96 -6.34
C ASN A 319 -13.83 -27.16 -6.06
N GLN A 320 -12.76 -27.34 -6.82
CA GLN A 320 -11.80 -28.43 -6.59
C GLN A 320 -11.10 -28.29 -5.23
N MET A 321 -10.66 -27.07 -4.90
CA MET A 321 -10.06 -26.76 -3.59
C MET A 321 -11.03 -27.03 -2.44
N ARG A 322 -12.31 -26.65 -2.58
CA ARG A 322 -13.34 -26.93 -1.57
C ARG A 322 -13.55 -28.43 -1.37
N LYS A 323 -13.68 -29.20 -2.46
CA LYS A 323 -13.83 -30.66 -2.40
C LYS A 323 -12.64 -31.34 -1.73
N GLU A 324 -11.42 -30.93 -2.05
CA GLU A 324 -10.22 -31.49 -1.42
C GLU A 324 -10.10 -31.11 0.07
N ALA A 325 -10.49 -29.88 0.43
CA ALA A 325 -10.52 -29.44 1.81
C ALA A 325 -11.60 -30.20 2.62
N GLU A 326 -12.79 -30.40 2.05
CA GLU A 326 -13.85 -31.21 2.63
C GLU A 326 -13.42 -32.67 2.79
N ALA A 327 -12.84 -33.28 1.75
CA ALA A 327 -12.31 -34.63 1.81
C ALA A 327 -11.21 -34.78 2.87
N LYS A 328 -10.30 -33.80 3.00
CA LYS A 328 -9.27 -33.81 4.05
C LYS A 328 -9.86 -33.65 5.45
N ARG A 329 -10.90 -32.82 5.62
CA ARG A 329 -11.65 -32.68 6.88
C ARG A 329 -12.34 -34.00 7.23
N GLN A 330 -13.02 -34.62 6.28
CA GLN A 330 -13.68 -35.91 6.48
C GLN A 330 -12.67 -37.02 6.79
N ALA A 331 -11.53 -37.06 6.10
CA ALA A 331 -10.45 -38.00 6.39
C ALA A 331 -9.85 -37.77 7.78
N LYS A 332 -9.70 -36.51 8.23
CA LYS A 332 -9.26 -36.19 9.59
C LYS A 332 -10.27 -36.69 10.63
N ILE A 333 -11.55 -36.41 10.43
CA ILE A 333 -12.63 -36.86 11.34
C ILE A 333 -12.70 -38.40 11.38
N ALA A 334 -12.58 -39.07 10.22
CA ALA A 334 -12.57 -40.52 10.16
C ALA A 334 -11.35 -41.11 10.88
N ALA A 335 -10.16 -40.52 10.70
CA ALA A 335 -8.95 -40.95 11.40
C ALA A 335 -9.03 -40.69 12.91
N GLU A 336 -9.68 -39.60 13.33
CA GLU A 336 -9.94 -39.29 14.74
C GLU A 336 -10.91 -40.31 15.36
N ARG A 337 -12.03 -40.61 14.69
CA ARG A 337 -12.96 -41.68 15.09
C ARG A 337 -12.33 -43.06 15.11
N GLU A 338 -11.39 -43.33 14.20
CA GLU A 338 -10.65 -44.60 14.20
C GLU A 338 -9.68 -44.67 15.39
N ARG A 339 -9.04 -43.56 15.77
CA ARG A 339 -8.21 -43.49 16.97
C ARG A 339 -9.05 -43.65 18.24
N GLU A 340 -10.19 -42.95 18.34
CA GLU A 340 -11.12 -43.09 19.47
C GLU A 340 -11.59 -44.54 19.64
N ARG A 341 -11.98 -45.21 18.54
CA ARG A 341 -12.36 -46.63 18.58
C ARG A 341 -11.22 -47.54 19.02
N LYS A 342 -10.00 -47.33 18.52
CA LYS A 342 -8.82 -48.09 18.93
C LYS A 342 -8.46 -47.88 20.39
N GLU A 343 -8.59 -46.64 20.89
CA GLU A 343 -8.39 -46.31 22.30
C GLU A 343 -9.48 -46.95 23.18
N GLU A 344 -10.73 -46.96 22.74
CA GLU A 344 -11.83 -47.62 23.44
C GLU A 344 -11.67 -49.15 23.47
N GLU A 345 -11.34 -49.78 22.34
CA GLU A 345 -11.02 -51.20 22.27
C GLU A 345 -9.81 -51.56 23.15
N ALA A 346 -8.77 -50.70 23.18
CA ALA A 346 -7.62 -50.90 24.06
C ALA A 346 -8.00 -50.79 25.55
N ARG A 347 -8.88 -49.84 25.92
CA ARG A 347 -9.39 -49.74 27.30
C ARG A 347 -10.19 -50.98 27.70
N LEU A 348 -11.07 -51.45 26.83
CA LEU A 348 -11.86 -52.65 27.10
C LEU A 348 -10.99 -53.91 27.21
N ALA A 349 -9.98 -54.05 26.35
CA ALA A 349 -9.02 -55.15 26.42
C ALA A 349 -8.15 -55.10 27.70
N GLU A 350 -7.78 -53.89 28.14
CA GLU A 350 -7.08 -53.68 29.41
C GLU A 350 -7.97 -54.05 30.60
N GLU A 351 -9.23 -53.59 30.62
CA GLU A 351 -10.22 -53.95 31.64
C GLU A 351 -10.48 -55.46 31.68
N GLU A 352 -10.57 -56.12 30.52
CA GLU A 352 -10.72 -57.57 30.43
C GLU A 352 -9.47 -58.30 30.96
N ARG A 353 -8.26 -57.77 30.67
CA ARG A 353 -7.03 -58.35 31.20
C ARG A 353 -6.95 -58.22 32.72
N ILE A 354 -7.29 -57.06 33.27
CA ILE A 354 -7.35 -56.84 34.73
C ILE A 354 -8.37 -57.79 35.36
N ARG A 355 -9.56 -57.94 34.74
CA ARG A 355 -10.59 -58.85 35.24
C ARG A 355 -10.13 -60.30 35.22
N LYS A 356 -9.46 -60.75 34.15
CA LYS A 356 -8.88 -62.10 34.07
C LYS A 356 -7.78 -62.31 35.11
N GLU A 357 -6.88 -61.34 35.30
CA GLU A 357 -5.86 -61.39 36.35
C GLU A 357 -6.49 -61.46 37.76
N GLU A 358 -7.60 -60.76 37.99
CA GLU A 358 -8.35 -60.83 39.25
C GLU A 358 -9.09 -62.17 39.44
N GLU A 359 -9.71 -62.71 38.39
CA GLU A 359 -10.33 -64.04 38.38
C GLU A 359 -9.26 -65.13 38.61
N ASP A 360 -8.10 -65.05 37.96
CA ASP A 360 -6.97 -65.97 38.15
C ASP A 360 -6.39 -65.86 39.57
N ARG A 361 -6.31 -64.64 40.15
CA ARG A 361 -5.88 -64.44 41.55
C ARG A 361 -6.87 -65.08 42.54
N LEU A 362 -8.17 -64.88 42.33
CA LEU A 362 -9.22 -65.50 43.15
C LEU A 362 -9.21 -67.03 43.02
N ALA A 363 -9.02 -67.55 41.81
CA ALA A 363 -8.88 -68.99 41.57
C ALA A 363 -7.61 -69.56 42.21
N ALA A 364 -6.51 -68.82 42.22
CA ALA A 364 -5.29 -69.20 42.92
C ALA A 364 -5.48 -69.20 44.45
N GLU A 365 -6.19 -68.21 44.99
CA GLU A 365 -6.54 -68.14 46.42
C GLU A 365 -7.49 -69.31 46.83
N GLU A 366 -8.42 -69.71 45.96
CA GLU A 366 -9.28 -70.89 46.15
C GLU A 366 -8.51 -72.22 45.99
N ALA A 367 -7.52 -72.26 45.08
CA ALA A 367 -6.61 -73.40 44.92
C ALA A 367 -5.66 -73.55 46.13
N GLU A 368 -5.18 -72.44 46.70
CA GLU A 368 -4.37 -72.43 47.92
C GLU A 368 -5.22 -72.90 49.12
N ARG A 369 -6.50 -72.52 49.17
CA ARG A 369 -7.48 -73.02 50.16
C ARG A 369 -7.80 -74.52 50.02
N THR A 370 -7.54 -75.11 48.86
CA THR A 370 -7.70 -76.57 48.61
C THR A 370 -6.38 -77.35 48.75
N LEU A 371 -5.25 -76.66 48.90
CA LEU A 371 -3.93 -77.25 49.16
C LEU A 371 -3.53 -77.23 50.64
N GLU A 372 -4.27 -76.53 51.51
CA GLU A 372 -4.08 -76.46 52.98
C GLU A 372 -4.94 -77.45 53.80
N ALA A 373 -5.28 -78.61 53.23
CA ALA A 373 -5.88 -79.72 53.98
C ALA A 373 -5.18 -81.05 53.66
N GLU A 374 -4.02 -81.24 54.29
CA GLU A 374 -3.33 -82.53 54.41
C GLU A 374 -4.22 -83.59 55.10
N PRO A 375 -4.16 -84.87 54.68
CA PRO A 375 -4.59 -85.99 55.51
C PRO A 375 -3.38 -86.78 56.05
N PRO A 376 -3.34 -87.04 57.37
CA PRO A 376 -2.84 -88.31 57.86
C PRO A 376 -3.88 -89.05 58.72
N GLU A 377 -4.17 -90.25 58.25
CA GLU A 377 -4.36 -91.52 58.97
C GLU A 377 -4.82 -91.51 60.45
N ASP A 378 -6.06 -92.01 60.58
CA ASP A 378 -6.47 -93.21 61.34
C ASP A 378 -7.22 -93.05 62.69
N ILE A 379 -8.17 -93.98 62.87
CA ILE A 379 -9.01 -94.32 64.03
C ILE A 379 -10.51 -93.84 63.94
N PRO A 380 -11.48 -94.74 64.23
CA PRO A 380 -12.68 -94.93 63.39
C PRO A 380 -14.03 -94.60 64.05
N ASP A 381 -15.03 -94.33 63.19
CA ASP A 381 -16.50 -94.40 63.35
C ASP A 381 -17.19 -93.61 64.50
N PRO A 382 -18.39 -93.00 64.27
CA PRO A 382 -19.59 -93.77 63.88
C PRO A 382 -20.58 -93.11 62.88
N GLU A 383 -21.40 -93.98 62.27
CA GLU A 383 -22.55 -93.67 61.41
C GLU A 383 -23.49 -92.57 61.94
N PRO A 384 -23.99 -91.64 61.09
CA PRO A 384 -25.07 -90.76 61.49
C PRO A 384 -26.43 -91.50 61.50
N SER A 385 -26.78 -92.00 62.69
CA SER A 385 -28.06 -91.83 63.38
C SER A 385 -29.35 -91.72 62.56
N ASN A 386 -30.28 -92.65 62.86
CA ASN A 386 -31.71 -92.71 62.52
C ASN A 386 -32.49 -91.39 62.80
N GLU A 387 -31.91 -90.43 63.50
CA GLU A 387 -32.52 -89.14 63.83
C GLU A 387 -32.33 -88.07 62.74
N GLU A 388 -31.26 -88.15 61.95
CA GLU A 388 -30.99 -87.20 60.85
C GLU A 388 -31.87 -87.48 59.62
N ASN A 389 -32.13 -88.77 59.33
CA ASN A 389 -33.07 -89.20 58.28
C ASN A 389 -34.52 -88.77 58.60
N LYS A 390 -34.93 -88.80 59.88
CA LYS A 390 -36.23 -88.25 60.31
C LYS A 390 -36.32 -86.74 60.14
N ARG A 391 -35.25 -85.99 60.45
CA ARG A 391 -35.20 -84.53 60.22
C ARG A 391 -35.29 -84.16 58.74
N ARG A 392 -34.63 -84.92 57.87
CA ARG A 392 -34.71 -84.74 56.41
C ARG A 392 -36.11 -85.07 55.88
N ALA A 393 -36.74 -86.15 56.36
CA ALA A 393 -38.13 -86.49 56.02
C ALA A 393 -39.13 -85.38 56.41
N ILE A 394 -39.00 -84.78 57.62
CA ILE A 394 -39.86 -83.67 58.05
C ILE A 394 -39.68 -82.42 57.18
N LYS A 395 -38.45 -82.14 56.73
CA LYS A 395 -38.17 -81.00 55.83
C LYS A 395 -38.90 -81.18 54.49
N HIS A 396 -38.87 -82.38 53.92
CA HIS A 396 -39.58 -82.72 52.67
C HIS A 396 -41.11 -82.78 52.84
N TRP A 397 -41.60 -83.14 54.04
CA TRP A 397 -43.02 -83.03 54.36
C TRP A 397 -43.51 -81.58 54.35
N ASN A 398 -42.77 -80.68 55.01
CA ASN A 398 -43.10 -79.26 55.10
C ASN A 398 -43.00 -78.56 53.72
N SER A 399 -42.01 -78.89 52.88
CA SER A 399 -41.92 -78.36 51.51
C SER A 399 -43.13 -78.80 50.67
N GLY A 400 -43.54 -80.07 50.77
CA GLY A 400 -44.70 -80.58 50.06
C GLY A 400 -46.03 -79.91 50.45
N ILE A 401 -46.22 -79.52 51.72
CA ILE A 401 -47.39 -78.72 52.16
C ILE A 401 -47.34 -77.31 51.56
N ILE A 402 -46.17 -76.67 51.51
CA ILE A 402 -46.03 -75.32 50.92
C ILE A 402 -46.39 -75.34 49.44
N TYR A 403 -45.96 -76.36 48.69
CA TYR A 403 -46.33 -76.49 47.27
C TYR A 403 -47.83 -76.84 47.09
N PHE A 404 -48.41 -77.64 48.00
CA PHE A 404 -49.85 -77.92 48.00
C PHE A 404 -50.69 -76.65 48.22
N GLN A 405 -50.29 -75.77 49.14
CA GLN A 405 -50.95 -74.48 49.36
C GLN A 405 -50.79 -73.50 48.20
N LYS A 406 -49.68 -73.57 47.46
CA LYS A 406 -49.43 -72.76 46.25
C LYS A 406 -50.12 -73.29 44.99
N GLY A 407 -50.80 -74.44 45.06
CA GLY A 407 -51.49 -75.06 43.93
C GLY A 407 -50.59 -75.83 42.95
N ASP A 408 -49.32 -76.07 43.29
CA ASP A 408 -48.37 -76.84 42.46
C ASP A 408 -48.36 -78.32 42.93
N TYR A 409 -49.36 -79.07 42.45
CA TYR A 409 -49.61 -80.45 42.90
C TYR A 409 -48.56 -81.46 42.42
N ALA A 410 -47.93 -81.22 41.26
CA ALA A 410 -46.89 -82.09 40.72
C ALA A 410 -45.65 -82.08 41.63
N LYS A 411 -45.16 -80.88 41.99
CA LYS A 411 -44.01 -80.76 42.90
C LYS A 411 -44.33 -81.19 44.33
N SER A 412 -45.57 -80.97 44.78
CA SER A 412 -46.04 -81.47 46.08
C SER A 412 -45.95 -83.00 46.18
N ARG A 413 -46.33 -83.71 45.08
CA ARG A 413 -46.21 -85.17 45.00
C ARG A 413 -44.75 -85.65 45.06
N ASP A 414 -43.86 -85.00 44.31
CA ASP A 414 -42.44 -85.37 44.25
C ASP A 414 -41.75 -85.20 45.62
N GLU A 415 -42.03 -84.11 46.34
CA GLU A 415 -41.50 -83.87 47.69
C GLU A 415 -42.04 -84.89 48.72
N TRP A 416 -43.30 -85.29 48.62
CA TRP A 416 -43.87 -86.33 49.50
C TRP A 416 -43.39 -87.75 49.16
N LEU A 417 -43.03 -88.03 47.90
CA LEU A 417 -42.32 -89.26 47.53
C LEU A 417 -40.90 -89.31 48.12
N LEU A 418 -40.18 -88.18 48.11
CA LEU A 418 -38.87 -88.06 48.76
C LEU A 418 -38.99 -88.24 50.28
N CYS A 419 -40.02 -87.66 50.92
CA CYS A 419 -40.29 -87.92 52.34
C CYS A 419 -40.41 -89.43 52.65
N LYS A 420 -41.15 -90.17 51.81
CA LYS A 420 -41.33 -91.62 51.97
C LYS A 420 -40.02 -92.42 51.77
N GLN A 421 -39.11 -91.92 50.94
CA GLN A 421 -37.80 -92.55 50.71
C GLN A 421 -36.90 -92.44 51.94
N PHE A 422 -36.96 -91.31 52.66
CA PHE A 422 -36.14 -91.09 53.86
C PHE A 422 -36.75 -91.68 55.14
N ASP A 423 -38.08 -91.75 55.25
CA ASP A 423 -38.78 -92.41 56.36
C ASP A 423 -40.01 -93.17 55.83
N SER A 424 -39.86 -94.49 55.66
CA SER A 424 -40.92 -95.36 55.17
C SER A 424 -42.01 -95.64 56.21
N THR A 425 -41.85 -95.20 57.46
CA THR A 425 -42.78 -95.45 58.58
C THR A 425 -43.65 -94.24 58.93
N ASN A 426 -43.41 -93.08 58.32
CA ASN A 426 -44.16 -91.86 58.58
C ASN A 426 -45.56 -91.87 57.91
N ALA A 427 -46.61 -91.96 58.73
CA ALA A 427 -48.00 -92.02 58.27
C ALA A 427 -48.50 -90.71 57.62
N ASP A 428 -47.88 -89.56 57.95
CA ASP A 428 -48.34 -88.25 57.47
C ASP A 428 -48.08 -88.09 55.96
N CYS A 429 -46.89 -88.50 55.49
CA CYS A 429 -46.51 -88.45 54.07
C CYS A 429 -47.37 -89.37 53.20
N GLN A 430 -47.81 -90.51 53.74
CA GLN A 430 -48.73 -91.43 53.06
C GLN A 430 -50.16 -90.86 52.95
N THR A 431 -50.62 -90.16 53.99
CA THR A 431 -51.93 -89.51 54.00
C THR A 431 -51.98 -88.31 53.05
N GLY A 432 -50.88 -87.55 52.94
CA GLY A 432 -50.74 -86.46 51.96
C GLY A 432 -50.84 -86.95 50.52
N LEU A 433 -50.12 -88.03 50.17
CA LEU A 433 -50.19 -88.65 48.85
C LEU A 433 -51.59 -89.20 48.54
N GLN A 434 -52.26 -89.84 49.50
CA GLN A 434 -53.65 -90.30 49.33
C GLN A 434 -54.64 -89.14 49.14
N ARG A 435 -54.42 -87.99 49.80
CA ARG A 435 -55.23 -86.79 49.57
C ARG A 435 -55.03 -86.21 48.18
N LEU A 436 -53.79 -86.14 47.68
CA LEU A 436 -53.51 -85.73 46.30
C LEU A 436 -54.17 -86.69 45.29
N ASP A 437 -54.03 -87.99 45.49
CA ASP A 437 -54.61 -89.00 44.59
C ASP A 437 -56.15 -88.98 44.61
N SER A 438 -56.79 -88.72 45.76
CA SER A 438 -58.26 -88.65 45.86
C SER A 438 -58.87 -87.32 45.41
N THR A 439 -58.13 -86.21 45.42
CA THR A 439 -58.65 -84.88 45.05
C THR A 439 -58.24 -84.41 43.65
N TYR A 440 -57.11 -84.88 43.13
CA TYR A 440 -56.57 -84.48 41.81
C TYR A 440 -56.05 -85.66 40.96
N GLY A 441 -55.96 -86.88 41.52
CA GLY A 441 -55.51 -88.10 40.84
C GLY A 441 -56.63 -88.83 40.11
N GLY A 442 -57.12 -88.22 39.04
CA GLY A 442 -58.14 -88.78 38.16
C GLY A 442 -57.84 -88.54 36.68
N LEU A 443 -56.59 -88.77 36.26
CA LEU A 443 -56.12 -89.30 34.97
C LEU A 443 -54.61 -89.11 34.81
#